data_AF-A0A965PFM8-F1
#
_entry.id   AF-A0A965PFM8-F1
#
_cell.length_a   1.000
_cell.length_b   1.000
_cell.length_c   1.000
_cell.angle_alpha   90.00
_cell.angle_beta   90.00
_cell.angle_gamma   90.00
#
_symmetry.space_group_name_H-M   'P 1'
#
loop_
_entity.id
_entity.type
_entity.pdbx_description
1 polymer ?
#
loop_
_entity_poly.entity_id
_entity_poly.type
_entity_poly.pdbx_seq_one_letter_code
_entity_poly.pdbx_strand_id
1 'polypeptide(L)'
;MAEVDELTQSKAKADAAKVAASMPKVNPKTGELPDLFAGKFGFVEALKNDPVYGVEIQKIYDALIAGNSALAETLYRKSKWAQLDEDAQDAYLLKLQNSNLYKERLKSWTIRIKRQLATKGLKADDATLEKYYIDGIDDDTIIDELTTGVSAKGAAGEAANALDILRTTARANGFNLDKDFGNQVDGWLQRISRGENIEDFNRLIRQQAKLGLPEKVGALLDEGLDLSNIYAPYRNTMAALLEVTPDSINLDDPILRSAYGQDKEMSIFDFKRAVRKDPRWQYTDNAREEVSNIALGVLRDFGFQG
;
A
#
# COMPACT_ATOMS: atom_id res chain seq x y z
N MET A 1 -15.29 -0.96 -82.45
CA MET A 1 -14.18 -0.67 -81.51
C MET A 1 -13.41 0.50 -82.10
N ALA A 2 -13.26 1.67 -81.50
CA ALA A 2 -13.55 2.14 -80.16
C ALA A 2 -13.90 3.64 -80.26
N GLU A 3 -15.13 3.98 -79.89
CA GLU A 3 -15.54 5.37 -79.64
C GLU A 3 -16.01 5.36 -78.18
N VAL A 4 -15.06 5.17 -77.26
CA VAL A 4 -15.30 5.38 -75.84
C VAL A 4 -15.35 6.88 -75.64
N ASP A 5 -16.51 7.41 -75.99
CA ASP A 5 -17.14 8.68 -75.67
C ASP A 5 -16.23 9.75 -75.05
N GLU A 6 -15.84 10.71 -75.90
CA GLU A 6 -15.02 11.88 -75.59
C GLU A 6 -15.63 12.74 -74.46
N LEU A 7 -16.96 12.70 -74.30
CA LEU A 7 -17.68 13.30 -73.17
C LEU A 7 -17.36 12.59 -71.85
N THR A 8 -17.23 11.27 -71.85
CA THR A 8 -16.87 10.50 -70.67
C THR A 8 -15.42 10.78 -70.24
N GLN A 9 -14.49 10.93 -71.19
CA GLN A 9 -13.10 11.29 -70.89
C GLN A 9 -12.94 12.75 -70.43
N SER A 10 -13.68 13.69 -71.02
CA SER A 10 -13.63 15.10 -70.60
C SER A 10 -14.19 15.30 -69.20
N LYS A 11 -15.27 14.59 -68.85
CA LYS A 11 -15.85 14.61 -67.50
C LYS A 11 -14.90 13.99 -66.48
N ALA A 12 -14.26 12.87 -66.80
CA ALA A 12 -13.23 12.26 -65.96
C ALA A 12 -12.01 13.18 -65.75
N LYS A 13 -11.57 13.93 -66.77
CA LYS A 13 -10.51 14.94 -66.65
C LYS A 13 -10.93 16.13 -65.78
N ALA A 14 -12.17 16.60 -65.92
CA ALA A 14 -12.68 17.71 -65.11
C ALA A 14 -12.81 17.31 -63.62
N ASP A 15 -13.25 16.08 -63.35
CA ASP A 15 -13.33 15.53 -62.00
C ASP A 15 -11.92 15.31 -61.42
N ALA A 16 -10.99 14.76 -62.19
CA ALA A 16 -9.59 14.63 -61.78
C ALA A 16 -8.93 16.00 -61.50
N ALA A 17 -9.21 17.02 -62.30
CA ALA A 17 -8.71 18.38 -62.09
C ALA A 17 -9.30 19.04 -60.84
N LYS A 18 -10.59 18.80 -60.54
CA LYS A 18 -11.21 19.23 -59.28
C LYS A 18 -10.59 18.54 -58.07
N VAL A 19 -10.38 17.23 -58.16
CA VAL A 19 -9.71 16.44 -57.10
C VAL A 19 -8.29 16.96 -56.88
N ALA A 20 -7.51 17.17 -57.95
CA ALA A 20 -6.15 17.71 -57.86
C ALA A 20 -6.10 19.14 -57.31
N ALA A 21 -7.10 19.97 -57.60
CA ALA A 21 -7.21 21.33 -57.06
C ALA A 21 -7.62 21.35 -55.58
N SER A 22 -8.33 20.32 -55.10
CA SER A 22 -8.69 20.14 -53.69
C SER A 22 -7.59 19.46 -52.85
N MET A 23 -6.55 18.92 -53.50
CA MET A 23 -5.43 18.31 -52.79
C MET A 23 -4.54 19.37 -52.15
N PRO A 24 -4.11 19.17 -50.88
CA PRO A 24 -3.21 20.07 -50.20
C PRO A 24 -1.83 20.08 -50.88
N LYS A 25 -1.24 21.27 -51.00
CA LYS A 25 -0.01 21.48 -51.76
C LYS A 25 1.21 21.03 -50.94
N VAL A 26 1.96 20.08 -51.47
CA VAL A 26 3.21 19.57 -50.89
C VAL A 26 4.30 20.63 -50.99
N ASN A 27 5.08 20.81 -49.92
CA ASN A 27 6.29 21.63 -49.94
C ASN A 27 7.30 21.02 -50.92
N PRO A 28 7.66 21.72 -52.01
CA PRO A 28 8.48 21.15 -53.08
C PRO A 28 9.95 20.91 -52.67
N LYS A 29 10.39 21.39 -51.51
CA LYS A 29 11.76 21.18 -51.01
C LYS A 29 11.88 20.04 -50.01
N THR A 30 10.84 19.78 -49.22
CA THR A 30 10.87 18.75 -48.16
C THR A 30 9.95 17.57 -48.42
N GLY A 31 8.99 17.69 -49.35
CA GLY A 31 7.96 16.67 -49.56
C GLY A 31 6.88 16.65 -48.47
N GLU A 32 6.95 17.56 -47.50
CA GLU A 32 6.03 17.65 -46.35
C GLU A 32 4.80 18.49 -46.69
N LEU A 33 3.72 18.32 -45.91
CA LEU A 33 2.47 19.08 -46.01
C LEU A 33 2.31 19.93 -44.73
N PRO A 34 3.01 21.09 -44.61
CA PRO A 34 3.32 21.71 -43.32
C PRO A 34 2.10 22.15 -42.51
N ASP A 35 1.02 22.56 -43.19
CA ASP A 35 -0.20 23.05 -42.54
C ASP A 35 -1.28 21.97 -42.38
N LEU A 36 -1.12 20.81 -43.02
CA LEU A 36 -2.14 19.75 -43.05
C LEU A 36 -2.20 18.97 -41.74
N PHE A 37 -1.06 18.84 -41.08
CA PHE A 37 -0.89 18.12 -39.83
C PHE A 37 -0.77 19.08 -38.63
N ALA A 38 -1.10 20.36 -38.77
CA ALA A 38 -1.07 21.28 -37.63
C ALA A 38 -2.19 20.99 -36.60
N GLY A 39 -1.97 21.41 -35.34
CA GLY A 39 -2.94 21.24 -34.26
C GLY A 39 -3.17 19.76 -33.91
N LYS A 40 -4.44 19.33 -33.83
CA LYS A 40 -4.83 17.99 -33.38
C LYS A 40 -4.33 16.83 -34.25
N PHE A 41 -3.73 17.09 -35.41
CA PHE A 41 -3.16 16.06 -36.30
C PHE A 41 -1.62 16.06 -36.34
N GLY A 42 -0.95 16.79 -35.43
CA GLY A 42 0.53 16.89 -35.37
C GLY A 42 1.25 15.57 -35.13
N PHE A 43 0.54 14.57 -34.63
CA PHE A 43 1.06 13.23 -34.41
C PHE A 43 1.19 12.39 -35.69
N VAL A 44 0.47 12.75 -36.77
CA VAL A 44 0.23 11.84 -37.90
C VAL A 44 1.54 11.47 -38.61
N GLU A 45 2.44 12.43 -38.82
CA GLU A 45 3.72 12.14 -39.47
C GLU A 45 4.64 11.27 -38.61
N ALA A 46 4.64 11.48 -37.29
CA ALA A 46 5.45 10.72 -36.35
C ALA A 46 4.95 9.26 -36.20
N LEU A 47 3.64 9.04 -36.32
CA LEU A 47 3.00 7.77 -35.99
C LEU A 47 2.57 6.92 -37.19
N LYS A 48 2.54 7.44 -38.42
CA LYS A 48 2.03 6.67 -39.58
C LYS A 48 2.73 5.32 -39.83
N ASN A 49 4.00 5.22 -39.44
CA ASN A 49 4.80 3.99 -39.56
C ASN A 49 4.96 3.24 -38.22
N ASP A 50 4.24 3.67 -37.18
CA ASP A 50 4.31 3.06 -35.86
C ASP A 50 3.74 1.62 -35.89
N PRO A 51 4.40 0.64 -35.25
CA PRO A 51 3.95 -0.75 -35.30
C PRO A 51 2.60 -0.99 -34.58
N VAL A 52 2.22 -0.13 -33.64
CA VAL A 52 0.99 -0.26 -32.84
C VAL A 52 -0.13 0.59 -33.43
N TYR A 53 0.15 1.86 -33.70
CA TYR A 53 -0.85 2.84 -34.12
C TYR A 53 -0.86 3.08 -35.63
N GLY A 54 0.23 2.79 -36.34
CA GLY A 54 0.46 3.24 -37.71
C GLY A 54 -0.60 2.83 -38.71
N VAL A 55 -1.19 1.64 -38.59
CA VAL A 55 -2.26 1.18 -39.50
C VAL A 55 -3.49 2.10 -39.46
N GLU A 56 -3.87 2.57 -38.28
CA GLU A 56 -5.02 3.48 -38.12
C GLU A 56 -4.65 4.91 -38.48
N ILE A 57 -3.43 5.33 -38.12
CA ILE A 57 -2.89 6.67 -38.41
C ILE A 57 -2.68 6.87 -39.90
N GLN A 58 -2.27 5.83 -40.64
CA GLN A 58 -2.13 5.87 -42.09
C GLN A 58 -3.47 6.15 -42.77
N LYS A 59 -4.59 5.60 -42.28
CA LYS A 59 -5.92 5.90 -42.82
C LYS A 59 -6.31 7.36 -42.58
N ILE A 60 -5.92 7.92 -41.43
CA ILE A 60 -6.12 9.34 -41.10
C ILE A 60 -5.27 10.21 -42.04
N TYR A 61 -4.00 9.85 -42.25
CA TYR A 61 -3.09 10.49 -43.21
C TYR A 61 -3.68 10.51 -44.62
N ASP A 62 -4.15 9.36 -45.12
CA ASP A 62 -4.73 9.24 -46.45
C ASP A 62 -5.99 10.11 -46.60
N ALA A 63 -6.85 10.16 -45.57
CA ALA A 63 -8.04 11.01 -45.55
C ALA A 63 -7.68 12.52 -45.55
N LEU A 64 -6.64 12.91 -44.84
CA LEU A 64 -6.15 14.30 -44.80
C LEU A 64 -5.58 14.71 -46.17
N ILE A 65 -4.77 13.86 -46.82
CA ILE A 65 -4.22 14.12 -48.15
C ILE A 65 -5.32 14.18 -49.21
N ALA A 66 -6.39 13.40 -49.06
CA ALA A 66 -7.57 13.49 -49.92
C ALA A 66 -8.45 14.73 -49.66
N GLY A 67 -8.08 15.60 -48.71
CA GLY A 67 -8.86 16.78 -48.33
C GLY A 67 -10.17 16.47 -47.58
N ASN A 68 -10.34 15.23 -47.08
CA ASN A 68 -11.55 14.78 -46.42
C ASN A 68 -11.43 14.87 -44.89
N SER A 69 -11.48 16.10 -44.38
CA SER A 69 -11.32 16.39 -42.94
C SER A 69 -12.38 15.72 -42.05
N ALA A 70 -13.60 15.54 -42.55
CA ALA A 70 -14.68 14.88 -41.80
C ALA A 70 -14.41 13.38 -41.59
N LEU A 71 -13.89 12.71 -42.62
CA LEU A 71 -13.46 11.31 -42.51
C LEU A 71 -12.24 11.19 -41.59
N ALA A 72 -11.24 12.07 -41.75
CA ALA A 72 -10.06 12.09 -40.89
C ALA A 72 -10.43 12.24 -39.41
N GLU A 73 -11.36 13.14 -39.08
CA GLU A 73 -11.86 13.33 -37.71
C GLU A 73 -12.62 12.11 -37.18
N THR A 74 -13.45 11.48 -38.02
CA THR A 74 -14.16 10.25 -37.65
C THR A 74 -13.19 9.10 -37.39
N LEU A 75 -12.16 8.95 -38.22
CA LEU A 75 -11.12 7.93 -38.06
C LEU A 75 -10.27 8.19 -36.82
N TYR A 76 -9.89 9.44 -36.57
CA TYR A 76 -9.17 9.83 -35.35
C TYR A 76 -9.94 9.43 -34.10
N ARG A 77 -11.20 9.86 -33.94
CA ARG A 77 -12.02 9.53 -32.75
C ARG A 77 -12.16 8.04 -32.50
N LYS A 78 -12.05 7.20 -33.53
CA LYS A 78 -12.13 5.73 -33.42
C LYS A 78 -10.77 5.05 -33.24
N SER A 79 -9.66 5.76 -33.45
CA SER A 79 -8.32 5.19 -33.37
C SER A 79 -7.94 4.87 -31.93
N LYS A 80 -7.16 3.82 -31.73
CA LYS A 80 -6.54 3.46 -30.45
C LYS A 80 -5.71 4.62 -29.89
N TRP A 81 -5.07 5.38 -30.77
CA TRP A 81 -4.30 6.56 -30.39
C TRP A 81 -5.17 7.60 -29.67
N ALA A 82 -6.33 7.94 -30.24
CA ALA A 82 -7.24 8.90 -29.62
C ALA A 82 -7.95 8.39 -28.36
N GLN A 83 -7.88 7.09 -28.07
CA GLN A 83 -8.40 6.50 -26.83
C GLN A 83 -7.37 6.53 -25.70
N LEU A 84 -6.11 6.86 -25.99
CA LEU A 84 -5.11 7.12 -24.95
C LEU A 84 -5.41 8.45 -24.27
N ASP A 85 -5.06 8.53 -22.98
CA ASP A 85 -5.04 9.80 -22.27
C ASP A 85 -3.99 10.76 -22.84
N GLU A 86 -4.18 12.06 -22.63
CA GLU A 86 -3.31 13.12 -23.17
C GLU A 86 -1.85 12.95 -22.71
N ASP A 87 -1.63 12.58 -21.44
CA ASP A 87 -0.30 12.34 -20.89
C ASP A 87 0.41 11.16 -21.57
N ALA A 88 -0.32 10.08 -21.87
CA ALA A 88 0.21 8.92 -22.57
C ALA A 88 0.55 9.25 -24.04
N GLN A 89 -0.30 10.02 -24.70
CA GLN A 89 -0.04 10.52 -26.06
C GLN A 89 1.23 11.39 -26.08
N ASP A 90 1.35 12.33 -25.16
CA ASP A 90 2.50 13.25 -25.06
C ASP A 90 3.81 12.52 -24.76
N ALA A 91 3.81 11.58 -23.81
CA ALA A 91 4.98 10.78 -23.47
C ALA A 91 5.46 9.93 -24.66
N TYR A 92 4.51 9.29 -25.37
CA TYR A 92 4.81 8.47 -26.55
C TYR A 92 5.34 9.30 -27.71
N LEU A 93 4.72 10.46 -28.01
CA LEU A 93 5.21 11.38 -29.04
C LEU A 93 6.59 11.94 -28.69
N LEU A 94 6.82 12.31 -27.44
CA LEU A 94 8.12 12.80 -27.00
C LEU A 94 9.22 11.75 -27.20
N LYS A 95 8.92 10.47 -26.94
CA LYS A 95 9.84 9.35 -27.17
C LYS A 95 10.28 9.26 -28.63
N LEU A 96 9.36 9.50 -29.57
CA LEU A 96 9.63 9.46 -31.01
C LEU A 96 10.30 10.73 -31.54
N GLN A 97 9.85 11.89 -31.10
CA GLN A 97 10.27 13.20 -31.62
C GLN A 97 11.56 13.70 -31.00
N ASN A 98 11.79 13.43 -29.71
CA ASN A 98 12.97 13.90 -28.98
C ASN A 98 13.41 12.90 -27.91
N SER A 99 14.06 11.82 -28.35
CA SER A 99 14.52 10.73 -27.49
C SER A 99 15.41 11.18 -26.32
N ASN A 100 16.20 12.24 -26.50
CA ASN A 100 17.05 12.77 -25.42
C ASN A 100 16.21 13.44 -24.33
N LEU A 101 15.27 14.30 -24.72
CA LEU A 101 14.36 14.96 -23.78
C LEU A 101 13.43 13.95 -23.09
N TYR A 102 12.94 12.93 -23.82
CA TYR A 102 12.20 11.82 -23.24
C TYR A 102 13.00 11.12 -22.14
N LYS A 103 14.25 10.71 -22.43
CA LYS A 103 15.12 10.05 -21.44
C LYS A 103 15.38 10.92 -20.22
N GLU A 104 15.54 12.23 -20.39
CA GLU A 104 15.72 13.17 -19.29
C GLU A 104 14.48 13.28 -18.39
N ARG A 105 13.29 13.40 -19.00
CA ARG A 105 12.01 13.46 -18.26
C ARG A 105 11.71 12.15 -17.56
N LEU A 106 11.85 11.01 -18.24
CA LEU A 106 11.69 9.69 -17.66
C LEU A 106 12.63 9.50 -16.48
N LYS A 107 13.91 9.89 -16.60
CA LYS A 107 14.87 9.80 -15.49
C LYS A 107 14.46 10.65 -14.30
N SER A 108 14.03 11.88 -14.54
CA SER A 108 13.60 12.82 -13.49
C SER A 108 12.36 12.31 -12.76
N TRP A 109 11.38 11.81 -13.50
CA TRP A 109 10.18 11.17 -12.97
C TRP A 109 10.53 9.89 -12.18
N THR A 110 11.37 9.01 -12.75
CA THR A 110 11.80 7.76 -12.12
C THR A 110 12.47 8.00 -10.76
N ILE A 111 13.33 9.03 -10.66
CA ILE A 111 13.97 9.40 -9.39
C ILE A 111 12.92 9.83 -8.35
N ARG A 112 11.91 10.60 -8.75
CA ARG A 112 10.85 11.06 -7.85
C ARG A 112 9.99 9.89 -7.36
N ILE A 113 9.44 9.09 -8.28
CA ILE A 113 8.55 7.98 -7.91
C ILE A 113 9.28 6.94 -7.08
N LYS A 114 10.54 6.60 -7.41
CA LYS A 114 11.34 5.66 -6.59
C LYS A 114 11.54 6.14 -5.16
N ARG A 115 11.65 7.44 -4.92
CA ARG A 115 11.75 7.98 -3.54
C ARG A 115 10.43 7.77 -2.80
N GLN A 116 9.29 8.04 -3.44
CA GLN A 116 7.96 7.80 -2.85
C GLN A 116 7.75 6.31 -2.54
N LEU A 117 8.06 5.43 -3.50
CA LEU A 117 7.98 3.98 -3.32
C LEU A 117 8.88 3.51 -2.17
N ALA A 118 10.13 3.99 -2.09
CA ALA A 118 11.06 3.61 -1.04
C ALA A 118 10.57 3.98 0.36
N THR A 119 9.96 5.17 0.53
CA THR A 119 9.35 5.57 1.81
C THR A 119 8.27 4.58 2.24
N LYS A 120 7.44 4.13 1.28
CA LYS A 120 6.38 3.15 1.50
C LYS A 120 6.87 1.70 1.57
N GLY A 121 8.17 1.46 1.37
CA GLY A 121 8.74 0.12 1.29
C GLY A 121 8.42 -0.64 0.00
N LEU A 122 7.84 0.03 -1.00
CA LEU A 122 7.48 -0.52 -2.29
C LEU A 122 8.69 -0.54 -3.23
N LYS A 123 8.68 -1.48 -4.18
CA LYS A 123 9.75 -1.64 -5.18
C LYS A 123 9.14 -1.89 -6.55
N ALA A 124 9.70 -1.24 -7.56
CA ALA A 124 9.45 -1.50 -8.97
C ALA A 124 10.77 -1.39 -9.74
N ASP A 125 10.95 -2.25 -10.75
CA ASP A 125 12.09 -2.17 -11.65
C ASP A 125 11.92 -1.04 -12.69
N ASP A 126 13.02 -0.67 -13.35
CA ASP A 126 13.03 0.44 -14.30
C ASP A 126 12.12 0.19 -15.51
N ALA A 127 11.97 -1.07 -15.93
CA ALA A 127 11.13 -1.43 -17.08
C ALA A 127 9.64 -1.25 -16.76
N THR A 128 9.22 -1.65 -15.56
CA THR A 128 7.85 -1.45 -15.04
C THR A 128 7.53 0.04 -14.90
N LEU A 129 8.47 0.81 -14.35
CA LEU A 129 8.32 2.26 -14.21
C LEU A 129 8.28 2.96 -15.59
N GLU A 130 9.14 2.60 -16.53
CA GLU A 130 9.07 3.15 -17.90
C GLU A 130 7.72 2.85 -18.55
N LYS A 131 7.17 1.66 -18.33
CA LYS A 131 5.83 1.31 -18.83
C LYS A 131 4.76 2.23 -18.23
N TYR A 132 4.69 2.38 -16.91
CA TYR A 132 3.72 3.28 -16.29
C TYR A 132 3.84 4.72 -16.80
N TYR A 133 5.07 5.20 -17.00
CA TYR A 133 5.32 6.52 -17.56
C TYR A 133 4.81 6.68 -19.00
N ILE A 134 5.01 5.67 -19.85
CA ILE A 134 4.51 5.67 -21.23
C ILE A 134 2.98 5.57 -21.26
N ASP A 135 2.43 4.72 -20.39
CA ASP A 135 0.99 4.48 -20.31
C ASP A 135 0.25 5.65 -19.63
N GLY A 136 0.96 6.66 -19.13
CA GLY A 136 0.37 7.85 -18.49
C GLY A 136 -0.29 7.57 -17.15
N ILE A 137 0.14 6.50 -16.44
CA ILE A 137 -0.44 6.16 -15.14
C ILE A 137 0.07 7.15 -14.08
N ASP A 138 -0.86 7.74 -13.33
CA ASP A 138 -0.53 8.70 -12.28
C ASP A 138 0.18 8.04 -11.09
N ASP A 139 0.98 8.84 -10.37
CA ASP A 139 1.83 8.37 -9.27
C ASP A 139 0.99 7.67 -8.15
N ASP A 140 -0.24 8.10 -7.89
CA ASP A 140 -1.10 7.53 -6.84
C ASP A 140 -1.64 6.15 -7.25
N THR A 141 -2.10 6.01 -8.50
CA THR A 141 -2.53 4.71 -9.07
C THR A 141 -1.38 3.69 -9.06
N ILE A 142 -0.16 4.11 -9.42
CA ILE A 142 1.03 3.25 -9.34
C ILE A 142 1.27 2.77 -7.90
N ILE A 143 1.20 3.67 -6.93
CA ILE A 143 1.39 3.33 -5.52
C ILE A 143 0.31 2.36 -5.05
N ASP A 144 -0.95 2.58 -5.45
CA ASP A 144 -2.08 1.72 -5.07
C ASP A 144 -1.92 0.29 -5.62
N GLU A 145 -1.56 0.16 -6.89
CA GLU A 145 -1.33 -1.11 -7.56
C GLU A 145 -0.17 -1.87 -6.90
N LEU A 146 0.96 -1.21 -6.68
CA LEU A 146 2.12 -1.84 -6.03
C LEU A 146 1.86 -2.19 -4.56
N THR A 147 0.96 -1.48 -3.88
CA THR A 147 0.56 -1.78 -2.51
C THR A 147 -0.08 -3.17 -2.40
N THR A 148 -0.71 -3.69 -3.45
CA THR A 148 -1.30 -5.05 -3.45
C THR A 148 -0.27 -6.16 -3.17
N GLY A 149 1.02 -5.89 -3.45
CA GLY A 149 2.12 -6.81 -3.15
C GLY A 149 2.67 -6.72 -1.72
N VAL A 150 2.18 -5.78 -0.90
CA VAL A 150 2.62 -5.64 0.50
C VAL A 150 2.16 -6.86 1.30
N SER A 151 3.12 -7.44 2.04
CA SER A 151 2.91 -8.57 2.94
C SER A 151 3.82 -8.45 4.16
N ALA A 152 3.49 -9.13 5.25
CA ALA A 152 4.28 -9.16 6.47
C ALA A 152 5.71 -9.66 6.24
N LYS A 153 5.89 -10.62 5.31
CA LYS A 153 7.21 -11.17 4.96
C LYS A 153 8.07 -10.18 4.17
N GLY A 154 7.45 -9.36 3.32
CA GLY A 154 8.11 -8.39 2.46
C GLY A 154 8.10 -6.96 3.00
N ALA A 155 7.54 -6.73 4.19
CA ALA A 155 7.31 -5.39 4.74
C ALA A 155 8.63 -4.61 4.87
N ALA A 156 8.61 -3.38 4.38
CA ALA A 156 9.70 -2.42 4.44
C ALA A 156 9.13 -1.01 4.62
N GLY A 157 9.99 -0.02 4.91
CA GLY A 157 9.57 1.39 5.06
C GLY A 157 8.41 1.55 6.05
N GLU A 158 7.42 2.35 5.67
CA GLU A 158 6.18 2.55 6.45
C GLU A 158 5.47 1.24 6.81
N ALA A 159 5.40 0.26 5.91
CA ALA A 159 4.75 -1.02 6.18
C ALA A 159 5.49 -1.84 7.26
N ALA A 160 6.83 -1.77 7.32
CA ALA A 160 7.59 -2.42 8.38
C ALA A 160 7.35 -1.77 9.76
N ASN A 161 7.27 -0.43 9.79
CA ASN A 161 6.93 0.29 11.02
C ASN A 161 5.53 -0.08 11.51
N ALA A 162 4.55 -0.13 10.59
CA ALA A 162 3.20 -0.56 10.92
C ALA A 162 3.16 -1.99 11.46
N LEU A 163 3.88 -2.92 10.82
CA LEU A 163 3.99 -4.30 11.27
C LEU A 163 4.58 -4.41 12.68
N ASP A 164 5.60 -3.61 13.02
CA ASP A 164 6.21 -3.63 14.35
C ASP A 164 5.26 -3.08 15.43
N ILE A 165 4.51 -2.02 15.13
CA ILE A 165 3.47 -1.49 16.01
C ILE A 165 2.40 -2.56 16.26
N LEU A 166 1.88 -3.19 15.21
CA LEU A 166 0.88 -4.26 15.35
C LEU A 166 1.41 -5.44 16.17
N ARG A 167 2.67 -5.84 15.95
CA ARG A 167 3.33 -6.89 16.75
C ARG A 167 3.44 -6.49 18.21
N THR A 168 3.79 -5.25 18.48
CA THR A 168 3.92 -4.71 19.84
C THR A 168 2.56 -4.69 20.54
N THR A 169 1.52 -4.17 19.89
CA THR A 169 0.14 -4.19 20.40
C THR A 169 -0.35 -5.61 20.64
N ALA A 170 -0.10 -6.54 19.71
CA ALA A 170 -0.45 -7.96 19.89
C ALA A 170 0.22 -8.55 21.14
N ARG A 171 1.53 -8.38 21.30
CA ARG A 171 2.26 -8.89 22.48
C ARG A 171 1.76 -8.26 23.77
N ALA A 172 1.51 -6.95 23.78
CA ALA A 172 0.96 -6.22 24.92
C ALA A 172 -0.44 -6.73 25.32
N ASN A 173 -1.14 -7.40 24.40
CA ASN A 173 -2.45 -8.00 24.61
C ASN A 173 -2.42 -9.54 24.65
N GLY A 174 -1.24 -10.15 24.81
CA GLY A 174 -1.10 -11.59 25.02
C GLY A 174 -1.15 -12.44 23.74
N PHE A 175 -1.03 -11.83 22.57
CA PHE A 175 -1.03 -12.51 21.28
C PHE A 175 0.34 -12.51 20.61
N ASN A 176 0.55 -13.48 19.72
CA ASN A 176 1.58 -13.45 18.71
C ASN A 176 0.92 -13.06 17.37
N LEU A 177 1.21 -11.84 16.87
CA LEU A 177 0.57 -11.32 15.65
C LEU A 177 0.64 -12.30 14.47
N ASP A 178 1.83 -12.85 14.21
CA ASP A 178 2.08 -13.71 13.04
C ASP A 178 1.32 -15.04 13.15
N LYS A 179 1.13 -15.56 14.37
CA LYS A 179 0.41 -16.81 14.64
C LYS A 179 -1.10 -16.61 14.70
N ASP A 180 -1.55 -15.60 15.44
CA ASP A 180 -2.96 -15.44 15.81
C ASP A 180 -3.74 -14.61 14.78
N PHE A 181 -3.05 -13.75 14.01
CA PHE A 181 -3.64 -12.87 13.00
C PHE A 181 -3.05 -13.04 11.60
N GLY A 182 -2.18 -14.02 11.37
CA GLY A 182 -1.37 -14.14 10.14
C GLY A 182 -2.16 -14.03 8.82
N ASN A 183 -3.38 -14.56 8.76
CA ASN A 183 -4.25 -14.48 7.58
C ASN A 183 -4.85 -13.08 7.31
N GLN A 184 -4.72 -12.16 8.26
CA GLN A 184 -5.30 -10.81 8.22
C GLN A 184 -4.22 -9.73 8.07
N VAL A 185 -3.00 -9.99 8.57
CA VAL A 185 -1.93 -8.99 8.65
C VAL A 185 -1.60 -8.38 7.29
N ASP A 186 -1.50 -9.17 6.23
CA ASP A 186 -1.19 -8.66 4.90
C ASP A 186 -2.24 -7.64 4.43
N GLY A 187 -3.53 -7.97 4.59
CA GLY A 187 -4.63 -7.06 4.27
C GLY A 187 -4.65 -5.81 5.14
N TRP A 188 -4.27 -5.92 6.42
CA TRP A 188 -4.14 -4.76 7.30
C TRP A 188 -3.01 -3.83 6.84
N LEU A 189 -1.84 -4.38 6.51
CA LEU A 189 -0.72 -3.58 6.01
C LEU A 189 -1.06 -2.88 4.71
N GLN A 190 -1.76 -3.54 3.78
CA GLN A 190 -2.21 -2.94 2.53
C GLN A 190 -3.13 -1.73 2.78
N ARG A 191 -4.10 -1.88 3.68
CA ARG A 191 -5.03 -0.80 4.06
C ARG A 191 -4.32 0.36 4.74
N ILE A 192 -3.38 0.08 5.64
CA ILE A 192 -2.55 1.09 6.29
C ILE A 192 -1.69 1.83 5.25
N SER A 193 -1.09 1.13 4.29
CA SER A 193 -0.31 1.73 3.20
C SER A 193 -1.14 2.65 2.30
N ARG A 194 -2.45 2.38 2.18
CA ARG A 194 -3.46 3.23 1.50
C ARG A 194 -3.99 4.38 2.37
N GLY A 195 -3.47 4.53 3.59
CA GLY A 195 -3.77 5.66 4.48
C GLY A 195 -4.81 5.38 5.56
N GLU A 196 -5.24 4.14 5.75
CA GLU A 196 -6.06 3.80 6.91
C GLU A 196 -5.27 3.92 8.21
N ASN A 197 -5.96 4.36 9.27
CA ASN A 197 -5.33 4.59 10.56
C ASN A 197 -4.94 3.26 11.21
N ILE A 198 -3.66 3.11 11.58
CA ILE A 198 -3.17 1.93 12.28
C ILE A 198 -3.93 1.63 13.58
N GLU A 199 -4.47 2.67 14.23
CA GLU A 199 -5.21 2.53 15.48
C GLU A 199 -6.50 1.72 15.32
N ASP A 200 -7.11 1.72 14.12
CA ASP A 200 -8.26 0.88 13.85
C ASP A 200 -7.91 -0.61 13.98
N PHE A 201 -6.71 -0.99 13.56
CA PHE A 201 -6.21 -2.36 13.64
C PHE A 201 -5.69 -2.71 15.05
N ASN A 202 -5.07 -1.77 15.75
CA ASN A 202 -4.74 -1.93 17.17
C ASN A 202 -6.01 -2.22 17.99
N ARG A 203 -7.10 -1.51 17.71
CA ARG A 203 -8.40 -1.74 18.33
C ARG A 203 -8.95 -3.13 18.03
N LEU A 204 -8.80 -3.66 16.81
CA LEU A 204 -9.19 -5.04 16.50
C LEU A 204 -8.44 -6.06 17.37
N ILE A 205 -7.13 -5.85 17.56
CA ILE A 205 -6.31 -6.70 18.45
C ILE A 205 -6.84 -6.64 19.89
N ARG A 206 -7.13 -5.44 20.43
CA ARG A 206 -7.68 -5.28 21.78
C ARG A 206 -9.08 -5.87 21.93
N GLN A 207 -9.93 -5.74 20.90
CA GLN A 207 -11.26 -6.36 20.88
C GLN A 207 -11.16 -7.89 20.92
N GLN A 208 -10.18 -8.48 20.25
CA GLN A 208 -9.92 -9.91 20.36
C GLN A 208 -9.43 -10.27 21.78
N ALA A 209 -8.60 -9.42 22.40
CA ALA A 209 -8.09 -9.62 23.76
C ALA A 209 -9.19 -9.57 24.83
N LYS A 210 -10.22 -8.76 24.58
CA LYS A 210 -11.38 -8.57 25.47
C LYS A 210 -12.22 -9.83 25.67
N LEU A 211 -12.18 -10.77 24.73
CA LEU A 211 -13.00 -11.98 24.78
C LEU A 211 -12.70 -12.80 26.04
N GLY A 212 -13.73 -13.08 26.83
CA GLY A 212 -13.61 -13.86 28.07
C GLY A 212 -13.05 -13.09 29.27
N LEU A 213 -12.86 -11.76 29.16
CA LEU A 213 -12.39 -10.93 30.27
C LEU A 213 -13.55 -10.28 31.04
N PRO A 214 -13.33 -9.92 32.32
CA PRO A 214 -14.30 -9.16 33.09
C PRO A 214 -14.66 -7.83 32.41
N GLU A 215 -15.90 -7.37 32.58
CA GLU A 215 -16.43 -6.16 31.96
C GLU A 215 -15.54 -4.93 32.20
N LYS A 216 -15.04 -4.76 33.43
CA LYS A 216 -14.14 -3.66 33.79
C LYS A 216 -12.84 -3.66 32.99
N VAL A 217 -12.24 -4.83 32.77
CA VAL A 217 -11.03 -4.94 31.94
C VAL A 217 -11.36 -4.66 30.48
N GLY A 218 -12.51 -5.18 30.01
CA GLY A 218 -13.01 -4.90 28.67
C GLY A 218 -13.24 -3.40 28.40
N ALA A 219 -13.79 -2.66 29.36
CA ALA A 219 -13.98 -1.22 29.24
C ALA A 219 -12.66 -0.45 29.11
N LEU A 220 -11.64 -0.84 29.89
CA LEU A 220 -10.30 -0.24 29.79
C LEU A 220 -9.63 -0.54 28.44
N LEU A 221 -9.84 -1.74 27.87
CA LEU A 221 -9.39 -2.06 26.51
C LEU A 221 -10.10 -1.20 25.46
N ASP A 222 -11.40 -0.95 25.63
CA ASP A 222 -12.18 -0.08 24.74
C ASP A 222 -11.70 1.38 24.80
N GLU A 223 -11.17 1.83 25.94
CA GLU A 223 -10.50 3.12 26.14
C GLU A 223 -9.09 3.18 25.51
N GLY A 224 -8.60 2.07 24.95
CA GLY A 224 -7.32 1.99 24.24
C GLY A 224 -6.13 1.56 25.10
N LEU A 225 -6.35 1.13 26.35
CA LEU A 225 -5.30 0.53 27.15
C LEU A 225 -5.01 -0.90 26.68
N ASP A 226 -3.76 -1.33 26.75
CA ASP A 226 -3.37 -2.72 26.50
C ASP A 226 -3.44 -3.55 27.80
N LEU A 227 -3.65 -4.87 27.67
CA LEU A 227 -3.68 -5.77 28.84
C LEU A 227 -2.44 -5.67 29.72
N SER A 228 -1.26 -5.53 29.12
CA SER A 228 -0.01 -5.35 29.86
C SER A 228 -0.06 -4.15 30.80
N ASN A 229 -0.70 -3.05 30.38
CA ASN A 229 -0.82 -1.83 31.16
C ASN A 229 -1.87 -1.98 32.26
N ILE A 230 -3.01 -2.62 31.95
CA ILE A 230 -4.09 -2.89 32.91
C ILE A 230 -3.57 -3.77 34.07
N TYR A 231 -2.82 -4.82 33.74
CA TYR A 231 -2.30 -5.76 34.74
C TYR A 231 -0.96 -5.34 35.35
N ALA A 232 -0.31 -4.26 34.89
CA ALA A 232 1.04 -3.88 35.32
C ALA A 232 1.23 -3.80 36.84
N PRO A 233 0.32 -3.19 37.65
CA PRO A 233 0.49 -3.12 39.09
C PRO A 233 0.55 -4.50 39.78
N TYR A 234 -0.29 -5.41 39.32
CA TYR A 234 -0.37 -6.78 39.82
C TYR A 234 0.80 -7.62 39.33
N ARG A 235 1.15 -7.51 38.04
CA ARG A 235 2.28 -8.21 37.42
C ARG A 235 3.59 -7.85 38.11
N ASN A 236 3.82 -6.57 38.40
CA ASN A 236 5.00 -6.10 39.13
C ASN A 236 5.03 -6.62 40.57
N THR A 237 3.88 -6.63 41.25
CA THR A 237 3.76 -7.18 42.61
C THR A 237 4.06 -8.67 42.66
N MET A 238 3.52 -9.43 41.70
CA MET A 238 3.76 -10.85 41.57
C MET A 238 5.21 -11.15 41.23
N ALA A 239 5.81 -10.40 40.31
CA ALA A 239 7.21 -10.52 39.93
C ALA A 239 8.14 -10.32 41.13
N ALA A 240 7.88 -9.29 41.95
CA ALA A 240 8.66 -9.03 43.15
C ALA A 240 8.55 -10.17 44.18
N LEU A 241 7.35 -10.71 44.41
CA LEU A 241 7.15 -11.81 45.35
C LEU A 241 7.74 -13.13 44.84
N LEU A 242 7.70 -13.36 43.53
CA LEU A 242 8.22 -14.56 42.89
C LEU A 242 9.71 -14.44 42.53
N GLU A 243 10.35 -13.30 42.79
CA GLU A 243 11.76 -13.03 42.46
C GLU A 243 12.10 -13.27 40.99
N VAL A 244 11.16 -12.91 40.11
CA VAL A 244 11.30 -13.00 38.65
C VAL A 244 11.12 -11.63 38.00
N THR A 245 11.38 -11.53 36.70
CA THR A 245 11.07 -10.31 35.95
C THR A 245 9.57 -10.23 35.63
N PRO A 246 8.98 -9.02 35.54
CA PRO A 246 7.58 -8.90 35.12
C PRO A 246 7.31 -9.61 33.79
N ASP A 247 8.25 -9.52 32.85
CA ASP A 247 8.11 -10.09 31.51
C ASP A 247 8.05 -11.61 31.45
N SER A 248 8.56 -12.32 32.46
CA SER A 248 8.41 -13.78 32.55
C SER A 248 7.03 -14.23 33.03
N ILE A 249 6.18 -13.31 33.51
CA ILE A 249 4.81 -13.62 33.93
C ILE A 249 3.88 -13.42 32.73
N ASN A 250 3.29 -14.50 32.25
CA ASN A 250 2.35 -14.43 31.13
C ASN A 250 1.08 -13.66 31.52
N LEU A 251 0.49 -12.95 30.56
CA LEU A 251 -0.74 -12.19 30.79
C LEU A 251 -1.96 -13.10 31.03
N ASP A 252 -1.89 -14.38 30.65
CA ASP A 252 -2.90 -15.41 30.92
C ASP A 252 -2.65 -16.19 32.23
N ASP A 253 -1.65 -15.81 33.03
CA ASP A 253 -1.38 -16.46 34.32
C ASP A 253 -2.63 -16.43 35.21
N PRO A 254 -3.11 -17.59 35.73
CA PRO A 254 -4.36 -17.64 36.50
C PRO A 254 -4.36 -16.76 37.74
N ILE A 255 -3.23 -16.64 38.44
CA ILE A 255 -3.12 -15.77 39.62
C ILE A 255 -3.17 -14.31 39.17
N LEU A 256 -2.45 -13.95 38.11
CA LEU A 256 -2.52 -12.58 37.59
C LEU A 256 -3.95 -12.21 37.16
N ARG A 257 -4.62 -13.12 36.44
CA ARG A 257 -6.01 -12.93 35.98
C ARG A 257 -6.99 -12.79 37.13
N SER A 258 -6.75 -13.44 38.27
CA SER A 258 -7.64 -13.32 39.43
C SER A 258 -7.65 -11.92 40.05
N ALA A 259 -6.69 -11.04 39.70
CA ALA A 259 -6.69 -9.65 40.15
C ALA A 259 -7.97 -8.90 39.75
N TYR A 260 -8.56 -9.25 38.60
CA TYR A 260 -9.86 -8.75 38.17
C TYR A 260 -10.83 -9.94 38.12
N GLY A 261 -11.60 -10.13 39.20
CA GLY A 261 -12.70 -11.10 39.21
C GLY A 261 -13.93 -10.59 38.47
N GLN A 262 -14.97 -11.43 38.35
CA GLN A 262 -16.23 -11.04 37.71
C GLN A 262 -16.87 -9.81 38.38
N ASP A 263 -16.86 -9.77 39.72
CA ASP A 263 -17.59 -8.75 40.47
C ASP A 263 -16.69 -7.68 41.12
N LYS A 264 -15.38 -7.92 41.24
CA LYS A 264 -14.47 -6.98 41.91
C LYS A 264 -13.01 -7.13 41.52
N GLU A 265 -12.33 -6.00 41.45
CA GLU A 265 -10.88 -5.90 41.46
C GLU A 265 -10.33 -6.17 42.88
N MET A 266 -9.33 -7.04 42.98
CA MET A 266 -8.62 -7.32 44.24
C MET A 266 -7.81 -6.11 44.68
N SER A 267 -7.70 -5.88 45.99
CA SER A 267 -6.68 -4.95 46.47
C SER A 267 -5.28 -5.54 46.25
N ILE A 268 -4.24 -4.70 46.11
CA ILE A 268 -2.84 -5.18 46.06
C ILE A 268 -2.49 -6.02 47.29
N PHE A 269 -3.07 -5.72 48.46
CA PHE A 269 -2.89 -6.51 49.67
C PHE A 269 -3.46 -7.94 49.52
N ASP A 270 -4.70 -8.05 49.08
CA ASP A 270 -5.34 -9.36 48.86
C ASP A 270 -4.62 -10.15 47.77
N PHE A 271 -4.16 -9.46 46.73
CA PHE A 271 -3.40 -10.06 45.64
C PHE A 271 -2.05 -10.62 46.13
N LYS A 272 -1.29 -9.86 46.94
CA LYS A 272 -0.06 -10.38 47.58
C LYS A 272 -0.35 -11.64 48.41
N ARG A 273 -1.49 -11.67 49.11
CA ARG A 273 -1.91 -12.85 49.88
C ARG A 273 -2.23 -14.04 48.98
N ALA A 274 -2.81 -13.81 47.80
CA ALA A 274 -3.03 -14.86 46.80
C ALA A 274 -1.70 -15.37 46.24
N VAL A 275 -0.76 -14.49 45.88
CA VAL A 275 0.56 -14.88 45.38
C VAL A 275 1.36 -15.68 46.43
N ARG A 276 1.27 -15.36 47.73
CA ARG A 276 1.90 -16.18 48.79
C ARG A 276 1.31 -17.59 48.92
N LYS A 277 0.14 -17.85 48.36
CA LYS A 277 -0.44 -19.20 48.30
C LYS A 277 -0.05 -19.95 47.03
N ASP A 278 0.62 -19.27 46.09
CA ASP A 278 1.11 -19.87 44.86
C ASP A 278 2.27 -20.84 45.18
N PRO A 279 2.26 -22.09 44.67
CA PRO A 279 3.35 -23.03 44.88
C PRO A 279 4.72 -22.54 44.41
N ARG A 280 4.79 -21.58 43.49
CA ARG A 280 6.04 -20.96 43.03
C ARG A 280 6.70 -20.12 44.12
N TRP A 281 5.92 -19.54 45.04
CA TRP A 281 6.42 -18.65 46.07
C TRP A 281 7.35 -19.36 47.06
N GLN A 282 7.10 -20.63 47.40
CA GLN A 282 7.90 -21.37 48.38
C GLN A 282 9.40 -21.51 48.02
N TYR A 283 9.75 -21.26 46.75
CA TYR A 283 11.12 -21.39 46.25
C TYR A 283 11.91 -20.07 46.31
N THR A 284 11.29 -18.96 46.69
CA THR A 284 11.92 -17.65 46.75
C THR A 284 12.65 -17.42 48.07
N ASP A 285 13.61 -16.50 48.06
CA ASP A 285 14.34 -16.12 49.26
C ASP A 285 13.43 -15.37 50.23
N ASN A 286 12.55 -14.50 49.74
CA ASN A 286 11.56 -13.82 50.59
C ASN A 286 10.59 -14.80 51.30
N ALA A 287 10.24 -15.94 50.69
CA ALA A 287 9.46 -16.97 51.37
C ALA A 287 10.26 -17.68 52.47
N ARG A 288 11.53 -18.00 52.20
CA ARG A 288 12.42 -18.62 53.19
C ARG A 288 12.64 -17.71 54.39
N GLU A 289 12.85 -16.42 54.16
CA GLU A 289 12.98 -15.40 55.20
C GLU A 289 11.69 -15.27 56.03
N GLU A 290 10.53 -15.18 55.38
CA GLU A 290 9.23 -15.06 56.07
C GLU A 290 8.96 -16.29 56.96
N VAL A 291 9.17 -17.50 56.45
CA VAL A 291 9.00 -18.75 57.22
C VAL A 291 10.03 -18.86 58.34
N SER A 292 11.29 -18.50 58.10
CA SER A 292 12.35 -18.53 59.12
C SER A 292 12.04 -17.56 60.26
N ASN A 293 11.58 -16.35 59.95
CA ASN A 293 11.19 -15.36 60.95
C ASN A 293 9.99 -15.82 61.80
N ILE A 294 9.01 -16.46 61.17
CA ILE A 294 7.87 -17.07 61.89
C ILE A 294 8.36 -18.20 62.80
N ALA A 295 9.21 -19.10 62.29
CA ALA A 295 9.77 -20.20 63.08
C ALA A 295 10.60 -19.69 64.26
N LEU A 296 11.42 -18.67 64.06
CA LEU A 296 12.19 -18.01 65.13
C LEU A 296 11.29 -17.31 66.15
N GLY A 297 10.21 -16.65 65.70
CA GLY A 297 9.21 -16.05 66.58
C GLY A 297 8.54 -17.10 67.48
N VAL A 298 8.08 -18.20 66.89
CA VAL A 298 7.53 -19.34 67.63
C VAL A 298 8.56 -19.89 68.61
N LEU A 299 9.80 -20.14 68.19
CA LEU A 299 10.84 -20.65 69.10
C LEU A 299 11.12 -19.71 70.28
N ARG A 300 11.07 -18.39 70.08
CA ARG A 300 11.20 -17.39 71.15
C ARG A 300 9.98 -17.37 72.07
N ASP A 301 8.77 -17.41 71.50
CA ASP A 301 7.51 -17.40 72.26
C ASP A 301 7.34 -18.66 73.12
N PHE A 302 7.95 -19.78 72.71
CA PHE A 302 8.00 -21.02 73.48
C PHE A 302 9.25 -21.17 74.38
N GLY A 303 10.13 -20.16 74.45
CA GLY A 303 11.29 -20.16 75.36
C GLY A 303 12.45 -21.08 74.97
N PHE A 304 12.53 -21.50 73.70
CA PHE A 304 13.59 -22.37 73.19
C PHE A 304 14.86 -21.61 72.72
N GLN A 305 14.87 -20.28 72.82
CA GLN A 305 16.00 -19.43 72.47
C GLN A 305 16.34 -18.51 73.66
N GLY A 306 17.44 -18.81 74.36
CA GLY A 306 18.08 -17.94 75.34
C GLY A 306 19.27 -17.21 74.75
#